data_AF-A0A3A8LYK8-F1
#
_entry.id   AF-A0A3A8LYK8-F1
#
_cell.length_a   1.000
_cell.length_b   1.000
_cell.length_c   1.000
_cell.angle_alpha   90.00
_cell.angle_beta   90.00
_cell.angle_gamma   90.00
#
_symmetry.space_group_name_H-M   'P 1'
#
loop_
_entity.id
_entity.type
_entity.pdbx_description
1 polymer ?
#
loop_
_entity_poly.entity_id
_entity_poly.type
_entity_poly.pdbx_seq_one_letter_code
_entity_poly.pdbx_strand_id
1 'polypeptide(L)'
;MRLKLLALWVLAALPAQAAEPALLTQLDALFDKRNDAESVKALETGLRDALKAAPEDFDLVWRKARILQWQADGATTEKLKKVLGKQTWEEGDKAAKLQPARVEGHYYAACGIGSYSQAVGIMKALGDGLEGKFNERLDTALKLDPGYDFGGPWLVKGRYFYELPWPKRDLKKSVSYYEKAIAKYPQSLRAYYYLAETLLKDGKAKEASAAIEKVKQGSTAYSLAEAQRVQQWAKKVDADIQEELK
;
A
#
# COMPACT_ATOMS: atom_id res chain seq x y z
N MET A 1 -63.53 4.37 19.88
CA MET A 1 -62.26 3.66 19.63
C MET A 1 -61.15 4.69 19.46
N ARG A 2 -60.13 4.66 20.31
CA ARG A 2 -59.04 5.67 20.35
C ARG A 2 -57.99 5.34 19.27
N LEU A 3 -57.80 6.24 18.31
CA LEU A 3 -56.74 6.19 17.31
C LEU A 3 -55.41 6.58 17.99
N LYS A 4 -54.47 5.65 18.12
CA LYS A 4 -53.11 5.96 18.58
C LYS A 4 -52.29 6.40 17.36
N LEU A 5 -51.97 7.69 17.25
CA LEU A 5 -50.94 8.16 16.33
C LEU A 5 -49.56 7.73 16.87
N LEU A 6 -48.91 6.80 16.17
CA LEU A 6 -47.48 6.55 16.31
C LEU A 6 -46.73 7.62 15.50
N ALA A 7 -46.10 8.56 16.20
CA ALA A 7 -45.16 9.49 15.58
C ALA A 7 -43.85 8.74 15.31
N LEU A 8 -43.58 8.41 14.04
CA LEU A 8 -42.27 7.95 13.59
C LEU A 8 -41.31 9.15 13.61
N TRP A 9 -40.41 9.20 14.58
CA TRP A 9 -39.27 10.12 14.55
C TRP A 9 -38.21 9.55 13.61
N VAL A 10 -38.20 10.03 12.38
CA VAL A 10 -37.05 9.83 11.49
C VAL A 10 -35.94 10.76 12.00
N LEU A 11 -34.98 10.21 12.77
CA LEU A 11 -33.70 10.88 12.96
C LEU A 11 -33.04 10.95 11.58
N ALA A 12 -33.12 12.11 10.92
CA ALA A 12 -32.23 12.41 9.81
C ALA A 12 -30.82 12.47 10.40
N ALA A 13 -30.00 11.45 10.14
CA ALA A 13 -28.57 11.53 10.40
C ALA A 13 -28.06 12.71 9.59
N LEU A 14 -27.65 13.79 10.26
CA LEU A 14 -26.95 14.88 9.61
C LEU A 14 -25.75 14.26 8.88
N PRO A 15 -25.55 14.53 7.58
CA PRO A 15 -24.40 13.99 6.89
C PRO A 15 -23.16 14.40 7.67
N ALA A 16 -22.35 13.41 8.06
CA ALA A 16 -21.07 13.67 8.70
C ALA A 16 -20.35 14.73 7.86
N GLN A 17 -19.96 15.84 8.49
CA GLN A 17 -19.39 16.97 7.77
C GLN A 17 -18.10 16.51 7.10
N ALA A 18 -18.11 16.48 5.77
CA ALA A 18 -16.96 16.07 4.99
C ALA A 18 -15.78 17.02 5.27
N ALA A 19 -14.56 16.49 5.28
CA ALA A 19 -13.36 17.27 5.46
C ALA A 19 -13.25 18.36 4.39
N GLU A 20 -12.84 19.57 4.82
CA GLU A 20 -12.68 20.69 3.90
C GLU A 20 -11.58 20.38 2.86
N PRO A 21 -11.78 20.71 1.56
CA PRO A 21 -10.79 20.45 0.52
C PRO A 21 -9.40 21.05 0.80
N ALA A 22 -9.36 22.22 1.46
CA ALA A 22 -8.11 22.88 1.85
C ALA A 22 -7.32 22.05 2.87
N LEU A 23 -8.00 21.45 3.86
CA LEU A 23 -7.40 20.53 4.82
C LEU A 23 -6.84 19.30 4.11
N LEU A 24 -7.62 18.68 3.21
CA LEU A 24 -7.17 17.49 2.47
C LEU A 24 -5.90 17.79 1.65
N THR A 25 -5.86 18.96 1.00
CA THR A 25 -4.70 19.42 0.23
C THR A 25 -3.46 19.61 1.12
N GLN A 26 -3.65 20.19 2.31
CA GLN A 26 -2.57 20.35 3.29
C GLN A 26 -2.02 18.99 3.77
N LEU A 27 -2.89 18.03 4.05
CA LEU A 27 -2.49 16.69 4.48
C LEU A 27 -1.74 15.94 3.36
N ASP A 28 -2.17 16.10 2.11
CA ASP A 28 -1.48 15.52 0.95
C ASP A 28 -0.09 16.14 0.75
N ALA A 29 0.05 17.46 0.89
CA ALA A 29 1.35 18.14 0.81
C ALA A 29 2.32 17.71 1.92
N LEU A 30 1.81 17.41 3.12
CA LEU A 30 2.63 16.84 4.21
C LEU A 30 3.04 15.39 3.88
N PHE A 31 2.15 14.61 3.27
CA PHE A 31 2.47 13.25 2.84
C PHE A 31 3.52 13.21 1.72
N ASP A 32 3.54 14.20 0.83
CA ASP A 32 4.60 14.29 -0.20
C ASP A 32 5.99 14.45 0.41
N LYS A 33 6.06 15.04 1.61
CA LYS A 33 7.28 15.21 2.42
C LYS A 33 7.46 14.14 3.49
N ARG A 34 6.88 12.95 3.32
CA ARG A 34 6.96 11.83 4.30
C ARG A 34 8.36 11.21 4.51
N ASN A 35 9.41 11.77 3.90
CA ASN A 35 10.80 11.51 4.23
C ASN A 35 11.34 12.46 5.32
N ASP A 36 10.58 13.50 5.67
CA ASP A 36 10.85 14.42 6.77
C ASP A 36 9.99 14.06 8.01
N ALA A 37 10.64 13.94 9.16
CA ALA A 37 9.99 13.49 10.40
C ALA A 37 9.00 14.52 10.94
N GLU A 38 9.27 15.82 10.77
CA GLU A 38 8.36 16.88 11.20
C GLU A 38 7.07 16.89 10.38
N SER A 39 7.20 16.72 9.05
CA SER A 39 6.07 16.58 8.14
C SER A 39 5.19 15.38 8.47
N VAL A 40 5.79 14.21 8.79
CA VAL A 40 5.03 13.03 9.24
C VAL A 40 4.29 13.31 10.54
N LYS A 41 4.95 13.92 11.54
CA LYS A 41 4.31 14.26 12.82
C LYS A 41 3.15 15.23 12.65
N ALA A 42 3.30 16.23 11.78
CA ALA A 42 2.25 17.19 11.45
C ALA A 42 1.07 16.50 10.73
N LEU A 43 1.35 15.61 9.78
CA LEU A 43 0.34 14.83 9.06
C LEU A 43 -0.48 13.96 10.03
N GLU A 44 0.18 13.21 10.90
CA GLU A 44 -0.47 12.34 11.88
C GLU A 44 -1.33 13.14 12.87
N THR A 45 -0.83 14.31 13.29
CA THR A 45 -1.57 15.23 14.17
C THR A 45 -2.82 15.77 13.47
N GLY A 46 -2.68 16.27 12.24
CA GLY A 46 -3.80 16.77 11.45
C GLY A 46 -4.85 15.70 11.18
N LEU A 47 -4.43 14.50 10.76
CA LEU A 47 -5.34 13.36 10.56
C LEU A 47 -6.05 12.96 11.85
N ARG A 48 -5.33 12.87 12.98
CA ARG A 48 -5.92 12.53 14.27
C ARG A 48 -7.01 13.53 14.67
N ASP A 49 -6.72 14.83 14.55
CA ASP A 49 -7.65 15.86 15.03
C ASP A 49 -8.85 16.01 14.08
N ALA A 50 -8.64 15.86 12.76
CA ALA A 50 -9.73 15.81 11.79
C ALA A 50 -10.63 14.57 11.97
N LEU A 51 -10.05 13.40 12.21
CA LEU A 51 -10.81 12.16 12.44
C LEU A 51 -11.53 12.12 13.80
N LYS A 52 -11.15 12.96 14.77
CA LYS A 52 -11.98 13.16 15.98
C LYS A 52 -13.30 13.86 15.64
N ALA A 53 -13.26 14.81 14.72
CA ALA A 53 -14.44 15.57 14.31
C ALA A 53 -15.30 14.80 13.30
N ALA A 54 -14.66 14.11 12.34
CA ALA A 54 -15.32 13.36 11.27
C ALA A 54 -14.74 11.94 11.17
N PRO A 55 -15.06 11.04 12.14
CA PRO A 55 -14.44 9.71 12.22
C PRO A 55 -14.76 8.81 11.05
N GLU A 56 -15.83 9.06 10.31
CA GLU A 56 -16.28 8.25 9.17
C GLU A 56 -16.11 8.99 7.84
N ASP A 57 -15.35 10.08 7.82
CA ASP A 57 -14.97 10.73 6.58
C ASP A 57 -14.03 9.82 5.77
N PHE A 58 -14.50 9.39 4.61
CA PHE A 58 -13.74 8.50 3.73
C PHE A 58 -12.36 9.06 3.39
N ASP A 59 -12.29 10.35 3.06
CA ASP A 59 -11.08 11.01 2.58
C ASP A 59 -10.00 11.12 3.65
N LEU A 60 -10.39 11.26 4.92
CA LEU A 60 -9.47 11.20 6.05
C LEU A 60 -9.05 9.76 6.38
N VAL A 61 -9.99 8.81 6.35
CA VAL A 61 -9.73 7.41 6.71
C VAL A 61 -8.71 6.77 5.77
N TRP A 62 -8.87 6.90 4.45
CA TRP A 62 -7.91 6.29 3.54
C TRP A 62 -6.53 6.97 3.61
N ARG A 63 -6.46 8.28 3.87
CA ARG A 63 -5.19 9.00 4.07
C ARG A 63 -4.46 8.55 5.34
N LYS A 64 -5.21 8.19 6.39
CA LYS A 64 -4.64 7.53 7.58
C LYS A 64 -4.08 6.15 7.24
N ALA A 65 -4.83 5.34 6.49
CA ALA A 65 -4.32 4.04 6.00
C ALA A 65 -3.03 4.21 5.18
N ARG A 66 -2.96 5.24 4.33
CA ARG A 66 -1.79 5.55 3.50
C ARG A 66 -0.52 5.82 4.32
N ILE A 67 -0.58 6.69 5.33
CA ILE A 67 0.61 6.97 6.16
C ILE A 67 1.00 5.77 7.03
N LEU A 68 0.03 5.03 7.56
CA LEU A 68 0.29 3.77 8.27
C LEU A 68 0.99 2.75 7.37
N GLN A 69 0.57 2.63 6.10
CA GLN A 69 1.21 1.74 5.14
C GLN A 69 2.65 2.16 4.84
N TRP A 70 2.89 3.47 4.65
CA TRP A 70 4.23 4.00 4.43
C TRP A 70 5.17 3.62 5.58
N GLN A 71 4.69 3.70 6.82
CA GLN A 71 5.46 3.32 8.01
C GLN A 71 5.62 1.80 8.13
N ALA A 72 4.58 1.01 7.80
CA ALA A 72 4.64 -0.45 7.83
C ALA A 72 5.67 -1.01 6.83
N ASP A 73 5.68 -0.46 5.61
CA ASP A 73 6.63 -0.79 4.55
C ASP A 73 8.07 -0.45 4.95
N GLY A 74 8.27 0.67 5.65
CA GLY A 74 9.56 1.13 6.17
C GLY A 74 9.97 0.57 7.54
N ALA A 75 9.14 -0.27 8.17
CA ALA A 75 9.39 -0.72 9.54
C ALA A 75 10.60 -1.67 9.62
N THR A 76 11.53 -1.37 10.53
CA THR A 76 12.78 -2.12 10.74
C THR A 76 12.65 -3.30 11.70
N THR A 77 11.48 -3.47 12.33
CA THR A 77 11.22 -4.61 13.22
C THR A 77 9.90 -5.26 12.86
N GLU A 78 9.82 -6.58 13.01
CA GLU A 78 8.60 -7.37 12.78
C GLU A 78 7.48 -6.93 13.70
N LYS A 79 7.78 -6.64 14.98
CA LYS A 79 6.79 -6.15 15.95
C LYS A 79 6.11 -4.87 15.47
N LEU A 80 6.89 -3.88 15.01
CA LEU A 80 6.36 -2.63 14.50
C LEU A 80 5.58 -2.85 13.19
N LYS A 81 6.14 -3.61 12.24
CA LYS A 81 5.48 -3.94 10.97
C LYS A 81 4.13 -4.64 11.19
N LYS A 82 4.05 -5.54 12.18
CA LYS A 82 2.81 -6.23 12.56
C LYS A 82 1.74 -5.25 13.04
N VAL A 83 2.10 -4.34 13.96
CA VAL A 83 1.15 -3.35 14.49
C VAL A 83 0.66 -2.43 13.38
N LEU A 84 1.58 -1.83 12.63
CA LEU A 84 1.23 -0.90 11.57
C LEU A 84 0.46 -1.58 10.44
N GLY A 85 0.86 -2.78 10.01
CA GLY A 85 0.13 -3.54 8.99
C GLY A 85 -1.30 -3.86 9.41
N LYS A 86 -1.53 -4.22 10.68
CA LYS A 86 -2.88 -4.42 11.23
C LYS A 86 -3.69 -3.12 11.22
N GLN A 87 -3.10 -2.01 11.63
CA GLN A 87 -3.78 -0.70 11.62
C GLN A 87 -4.10 -0.23 10.19
N THR A 88 -3.16 -0.39 9.25
CA THR A 88 -3.40 -0.12 7.82
C THR A 88 -4.57 -0.94 7.30
N TRP A 89 -4.60 -2.24 7.62
CA TRP A 89 -5.70 -3.11 7.21
C TRP A 89 -7.04 -2.61 7.78
N GLU A 90 -7.11 -2.33 9.08
CA GLU A 90 -8.34 -1.87 9.72
C GLU A 90 -8.88 -0.56 9.12
N GLU A 91 -8.00 0.43 8.88
CA GLU A 91 -8.39 1.70 8.25
C GLU A 91 -8.74 1.51 6.76
N GLY A 92 -8.04 0.64 6.05
CA GLY A 92 -8.35 0.28 4.66
C GLY A 92 -9.73 -0.37 4.53
N ASP A 93 -10.03 -1.37 5.38
CA ASP A 93 -11.34 -2.03 5.42
C ASP A 93 -12.45 -1.04 5.82
N LYS A 94 -12.14 -0.08 6.70
CA LYS A 94 -13.08 1.01 7.01
C LYS A 94 -13.36 1.90 5.80
N ALA A 95 -12.33 2.37 5.10
CA ALA A 95 -12.49 3.15 3.88
C ALA A 95 -13.25 2.39 2.78
N ALA A 96 -12.96 1.10 2.60
CA ALA A 96 -13.64 0.25 1.62
C ALA A 96 -15.13 0.08 1.94
N LYS A 97 -15.51 0.07 3.23
CA LYS A 97 -16.93 0.06 3.64
C LYS A 97 -17.62 1.39 3.39
N LEU A 98 -16.94 2.50 3.65
CA LEU A 98 -17.48 3.85 3.47
C LEU A 98 -17.73 4.18 1.99
N GLN A 99 -16.79 3.79 1.11
CA GLN A 99 -16.90 3.99 -0.34
C GLN A 99 -16.39 2.75 -1.10
N PRO A 100 -17.22 1.72 -1.29
CA PRO A 100 -16.79 0.46 -1.91
C PRO A 100 -16.42 0.56 -3.39
N ALA A 101 -16.87 1.62 -4.07
CA ALA A 101 -16.54 1.90 -5.47
C ALA A 101 -15.21 2.66 -5.65
N ARG A 102 -14.50 2.96 -4.56
CA ARG A 102 -13.23 3.70 -4.56
C ARG A 102 -12.07 2.77 -4.26
N VAL A 103 -10.98 2.91 -5.02
CA VAL A 103 -9.83 1.99 -4.99
C VAL A 103 -9.06 2.01 -3.68
N GLU A 104 -9.01 3.18 -3.03
CA GLU A 104 -8.08 3.49 -1.94
C GLU A 104 -8.26 2.54 -0.74
N GLY A 105 -9.50 2.32 -0.30
CA GLY A 105 -9.79 1.44 0.83
C GLY A 105 -9.36 0.00 0.56
N HIS A 106 -9.73 -0.53 -0.61
CA HIS A 106 -9.38 -1.89 -1.02
C HIS A 106 -7.87 -2.08 -1.17
N TYR A 107 -7.20 -1.10 -1.80
CA TYR A 107 -5.76 -1.13 -1.99
C TYR A 107 -5.01 -1.13 -0.64
N TYR A 108 -5.30 -0.17 0.24
CA TYR A 108 -4.61 -0.12 1.53
C TYR A 108 -4.99 -1.28 2.44
N ALA A 109 -6.21 -1.81 2.38
CA ALA A 109 -6.58 -3.02 3.10
C ALA A 109 -5.71 -4.22 2.67
N ALA A 110 -5.53 -4.43 1.36
CA ALA A 110 -4.66 -5.47 0.84
C ALA A 110 -3.19 -5.26 1.26
N CYS A 111 -2.67 -4.03 1.15
CA CYS A 111 -1.33 -3.69 1.60
C CYS A 111 -1.12 -3.99 3.09
N GLY A 112 -2.07 -3.60 3.95
CA GLY A 112 -2.02 -3.86 5.39
C GLY A 112 -2.03 -5.35 5.72
N ILE A 113 -2.89 -6.14 5.06
CA ILE A 113 -2.87 -7.61 5.20
C ILE A 113 -1.52 -8.18 4.76
N GLY A 114 -0.95 -7.69 3.66
CA GLY A 114 0.37 -8.09 3.18
C GLY A 114 1.48 -7.81 4.20
N SER A 115 1.55 -6.58 4.72
CA SER A 115 2.54 -6.20 5.74
C SER A 115 2.37 -6.98 7.05
N TYR A 116 1.13 -7.20 7.50
CA TYR A 116 0.86 -8.06 8.65
C TYR A 116 1.33 -9.50 8.40
N SER A 117 1.03 -10.05 7.21
CA SER A 117 1.40 -11.42 6.81
C SER A 117 2.91 -11.60 6.75
N GLN A 118 3.64 -10.62 6.22
CA GLN A 118 5.11 -10.60 6.24
C GLN A 118 5.66 -10.63 7.66
N ALA A 119 5.04 -9.88 8.60
CA ALA A 119 5.50 -9.79 9.97
C ALA A 119 5.18 -11.02 10.84
N VAL A 120 4.10 -11.75 10.55
CA VAL A 120 3.75 -12.99 11.28
C VAL A 120 4.26 -14.27 10.61
N GLY A 121 4.83 -14.13 9.40
CA GLY A 121 5.25 -15.23 8.54
C GLY A 121 4.17 -15.66 7.55
N ILE A 122 4.55 -15.76 6.27
CA ILE A 122 3.63 -16.07 5.16
C ILE A 122 2.92 -17.41 5.37
N MET A 123 3.63 -18.47 5.75
CA MET A 123 3.02 -19.79 6.01
C MET A 123 1.92 -19.73 7.08
N LYS A 124 2.18 -19.00 8.17
CA LYS A 124 1.19 -18.81 9.24
C LYS A 124 -0.01 -18.03 8.75
N ALA A 125 0.21 -16.92 8.05
CA ALA A 125 -0.85 -16.10 7.47
C ALA A 125 -1.75 -16.90 6.50
N LEU A 126 -1.17 -17.79 5.68
CA LEU A 126 -1.92 -18.69 4.82
C LEU A 126 -2.82 -19.65 5.64
N GLY A 127 -2.28 -20.25 6.70
CA GLY A 127 -3.03 -21.12 7.62
C GLY A 127 -4.17 -20.39 8.34
N ASP A 128 -3.97 -19.10 8.67
CA ASP A 128 -4.99 -18.23 9.28
C ASP A 128 -6.03 -17.71 8.27
N GLY A 129 -5.96 -18.15 6.99
CA GLY A 129 -6.92 -17.80 5.94
C GLY A 129 -6.79 -16.37 5.41
N LEU A 130 -5.64 -15.70 5.62
CA LEU A 130 -5.45 -14.31 5.19
C LEU A 130 -5.32 -14.17 3.66
N GLU A 131 -4.95 -15.24 2.95
CA GLU A 131 -4.82 -15.23 1.48
C GLU A 131 -6.11 -14.84 0.77
N GLY A 132 -7.25 -15.39 1.22
CA GLY A 132 -8.56 -15.09 0.62
C GLY A 132 -8.93 -13.63 0.82
N LYS A 133 -8.76 -13.13 2.05
CA LYS A 133 -9.02 -11.71 2.40
C LYS A 133 -8.15 -10.77 1.59
N PHE A 134 -6.86 -11.07 1.49
CA PHE A 134 -5.90 -10.30 0.71
C PHE A 134 -6.28 -10.22 -0.77
N ASN A 135 -6.53 -11.37 -1.41
CA ASN A 135 -6.86 -11.41 -2.83
C ASN A 135 -8.20 -10.75 -3.14
N GLU A 136 -9.22 -10.93 -2.29
CA GLU A 136 -10.53 -10.27 -2.46
C GLU A 136 -10.37 -8.73 -2.59
N ARG A 137 -9.62 -8.12 -1.67
CA ARG A 137 -9.39 -6.67 -1.65
C ARG A 137 -8.50 -6.23 -2.80
N LEU A 138 -7.40 -6.94 -3.03
CA LEU A 138 -6.46 -6.60 -4.09
C LEU A 138 -7.08 -6.72 -5.49
N ASP A 139 -7.84 -7.79 -5.74
CA ASP A 139 -8.50 -8.00 -7.02
C ASP A 139 -9.62 -6.98 -7.25
N THR A 140 -10.28 -6.53 -6.17
CA THR A 140 -11.21 -5.39 -6.24
C THR A 140 -10.48 -4.10 -6.58
N ALA A 141 -9.34 -3.81 -5.95
CA ALA A 141 -8.53 -2.64 -6.28
C ALA A 141 -8.04 -2.66 -7.74
N LEU A 142 -7.57 -3.82 -8.23
CA LEU A 142 -7.19 -4.04 -9.63
C LEU A 142 -8.35 -3.84 -10.61
N LYS A 143 -9.58 -4.17 -10.21
CA LYS A 143 -10.78 -3.94 -11.04
C LYS A 143 -11.17 -2.46 -11.09
N LEU A 144 -11.06 -1.75 -9.96
CA LEU A 144 -11.48 -0.35 -9.84
C LEU A 144 -10.49 0.60 -10.51
N ASP A 145 -9.21 0.50 -10.15
CA ASP A 145 -8.14 1.28 -10.76
C ASP A 145 -6.81 0.52 -10.65
N PRO A 146 -6.44 -0.28 -11.65
CA PRO A 146 -5.16 -1.00 -11.64
C PRO A 146 -3.95 -0.06 -11.75
N GLY A 147 -4.16 1.20 -12.16
CA GLY A 147 -3.13 2.22 -12.29
C GLY A 147 -2.91 3.07 -11.04
N TYR A 148 -3.72 2.87 -9.99
CA TYR A 148 -3.62 3.63 -8.75
C TYR A 148 -2.19 3.63 -8.20
N ASP A 149 -1.73 4.79 -7.70
CA ASP A 149 -0.41 4.94 -7.06
C ASP A 149 0.74 4.39 -7.93
N PHE A 150 0.80 4.84 -9.19
CA PHE A 150 1.79 4.42 -10.18
C PHE A 150 1.84 2.88 -10.40
N GLY A 151 0.66 2.25 -10.41
CA GLY A 151 0.50 0.81 -10.59
C GLY A 151 0.67 0.00 -9.30
N GLY A 152 0.48 0.62 -8.14
CA GLY A 152 0.52 -0.02 -6.82
C GLY A 152 -0.20 -1.37 -6.76
N PRO A 153 -1.46 -1.52 -7.23
CA PRO A 153 -2.15 -2.80 -7.26
C PRO A 153 -1.41 -3.89 -8.05
N TRP A 154 -0.79 -3.54 -9.19
CA TRP A 154 0.06 -4.49 -9.93
C TRP A 154 1.31 -4.86 -9.13
N LEU A 155 1.97 -3.90 -8.48
CA LEU A 155 3.16 -4.17 -7.68
C LEU A 155 2.86 -5.13 -6.52
N VAL A 156 1.73 -4.91 -5.83
CA VAL A 156 1.28 -5.76 -4.73
C VAL A 156 0.93 -7.17 -5.24
N LYS A 157 0.29 -7.29 -6.41
CA LYS A 157 -0.03 -8.60 -7.00
C LYS A 157 1.22 -9.35 -7.47
N GLY A 158 2.21 -8.64 -8.03
CA GLY A 158 3.52 -9.21 -8.32
C GLY A 158 4.19 -9.73 -7.05
N ARG A 159 4.20 -8.91 -5.99
CA ARG A 159 4.84 -9.28 -4.72
C ARG A 159 4.17 -10.48 -4.06
N TYR A 160 2.85 -10.61 -4.17
CA TYR A 160 2.12 -11.81 -3.77
C TYR A 160 2.70 -13.07 -4.42
N PHE A 161 2.88 -13.10 -5.74
CA PHE A 161 3.45 -14.28 -6.42
C PHE A 161 4.92 -14.55 -6.06
N TYR A 162 5.69 -13.53 -5.69
CA TYR A 162 7.07 -13.66 -5.20
C TYR A 162 7.17 -14.26 -3.79
N GLU A 163 6.31 -13.79 -2.87
CA GLU A 163 6.40 -14.10 -1.43
C GLU A 163 5.83 -15.47 -1.06
N LEU A 164 4.94 -16.04 -1.87
CA LEU A 164 4.33 -17.33 -1.57
C LEU A 164 5.39 -18.44 -1.42
N PRO A 165 5.13 -19.46 -0.59
CA PRO A 165 5.96 -20.66 -0.53
C PRO A 165 5.81 -21.48 -1.82
N TRP A 166 6.80 -22.33 -2.12
CA TRP A 166 6.60 -23.39 -3.11
C TRP A 166 5.52 -24.36 -2.61
N PRO A 167 4.59 -24.85 -3.46
CA PRO A 167 4.52 -24.70 -4.92
C PRO A 167 3.67 -23.52 -5.41
N LYS A 168 3.11 -22.69 -4.52
CA LYS A 168 2.26 -21.55 -4.91
C LYS A 168 3.02 -20.36 -5.51
N ARG A 169 4.33 -20.26 -5.24
CA ARG A 169 5.21 -19.22 -5.80
C ARG A 169 5.25 -19.27 -7.32
N ASP A 170 5.18 -18.11 -7.97
CA ASP A 170 5.26 -17.99 -9.42
C ASP A 170 6.06 -16.73 -9.81
N LEU A 171 7.38 -16.89 -9.97
CA LEU A 171 8.28 -15.77 -10.29
C LEU A 171 7.98 -15.18 -11.68
N LYS A 172 7.52 -15.99 -12.64
CA LYS A 172 7.14 -15.52 -13.97
C LYS A 172 5.92 -14.61 -13.92
N LYS A 173 4.90 -14.97 -13.13
CA LYS A 173 3.76 -14.08 -12.88
C LYS A 173 4.20 -12.82 -12.17
N SER A 174 5.06 -12.93 -11.15
CA SER A 174 5.62 -11.77 -10.45
C SER A 174 6.24 -10.76 -11.44
N VAL A 175 7.17 -11.22 -12.29
CA VAL A 175 7.79 -10.41 -13.37
C VAL A 175 6.72 -9.75 -14.26
N SER A 176 5.73 -10.51 -14.73
CA SER A 176 4.72 -9.99 -15.65
C SER A 176 3.90 -8.82 -15.08
N TYR A 177 3.69 -8.77 -13.76
CA TYR A 177 3.01 -7.65 -13.12
C TYR A 177 3.90 -6.41 -13.03
N TYR A 178 5.19 -6.59 -12.77
CA TYR A 178 6.14 -5.48 -12.74
C TYR A 178 6.37 -4.91 -14.14
N GLU A 179 6.44 -5.74 -15.18
CA GLU A 179 6.53 -5.29 -16.57
C GLU A 179 5.30 -4.48 -16.98
N LYS A 180 4.09 -4.89 -16.58
CA LYS A 180 2.85 -4.10 -16.78
C LYS A 180 2.94 -2.73 -16.12
N ALA A 181 3.41 -2.67 -14.88
CA ALA A 181 3.59 -1.41 -14.17
C ALA A 181 4.64 -0.53 -14.85
N ILE A 182 5.78 -1.08 -15.25
CA ILE A 182 6.86 -0.37 -15.95
C ILE A 182 6.39 0.18 -17.30
N ALA A 183 5.62 -0.60 -18.06
CA ALA A 183 5.12 -0.17 -19.37
C ALA A 183 4.23 1.09 -19.28
N LYS A 184 3.46 1.23 -18.19
CA LYS A 184 2.57 2.39 -17.96
C LYS A 184 3.24 3.50 -17.14
N TYR A 185 4.09 3.13 -16.21
CA TYR A 185 4.76 4.02 -15.24
C TYR A 185 6.27 3.77 -15.26
N PRO A 186 6.97 4.15 -16.35
CA PRO A 186 8.40 3.89 -16.49
C PRO A 186 9.27 4.64 -15.46
N GLN A 187 8.69 5.59 -14.71
CA GLN A 187 9.31 6.27 -13.58
C GLN A 187 9.21 5.51 -12.24
N SER A 188 8.40 4.45 -12.16
CA SER A 188 8.18 3.70 -10.92
C SER A 188 9.42 2.88 -10.55
N LEU A 189 10.30 3.45 -9.71
CA LEU A 189 11.53 2.77 -9.30
C LEU A 189 11.24 1.50 -8.50
N ARG A 190 10.13 1.46 -7.74
CA ARG A 190 9.70 0.25 -7.01
C ARG A 190 9.42 -0.91 -7.96
N ALA A 191 8.86 -0.65 -9.14
CA ALA A 191 8.60 -1.69 -10.12
C ALA A 191 9.91 -2.35 -10.60
N TYR A 192 10.93 -1.55 -10.92
CA TYR A 192 12.24 -2.06 -11.30
C TYR A 192 12.97 -2.74 -10.14
N TYR A 193 12.85 -2.22 -8.91
CA TYR A 193 13.43 -2.83 -7.72
C TYR A 193 12.86 -4.23 -7.47
N TYR A 194 11.54 -4.39 -7.49
CA TYR A 194 10.93 -5.71 -7.32
C TYR A 194 11.17 -6.64 -8.52
N LEU A 195 11.26 -6.10 -9.72
CA LEU A 195 11.69 -6.85 -10.90
C LEU A 195 13.10 -7.41 -10.70
N ALA A 196 14.06 -6.59 -10.25
CA ALA A 196 15.43 -7.01 -9.97
C ALA A 196 15.50 -8.10 -8.90
N GLU A 197 14.82 -7.93 -7.76
CA GLU A 197 14.73 -8.99 -6.72
C GLU A 197 14.17 -10.30 -7.29
N THR A 198 13.12 -10.21 -8.10
CA THR A 198 12.45 -11.38 -8.65
C THR A 198 13.33 -12.10 -9.67
N LEU A 199 13.99 -11.35 -10.56
CA LEU A 199 14.90 -11.90 -11.56
C LEU A 199 16.12 -12.55 -10.92
N LEU A 200 16.69 -11.93 -9.88
CA LEU A 200 17.79 -12.53 -9.12
C LEU A 200 17.36 -13.88 -8.51
N LYS A 201 16.18 -13.91 -7.88
CA LYS A 201 15.61 -15.14 -7.30
C LYS A 201 15.27 -16.22 -8.35
N ASP A 202 15.02 -15.82 -9.59
CA ASP A 202 14.81 -16.71 -10.74
C ASP A 202 16.14 -17.15 -11.40
N GLY A 203 17.30 -16.81 -10.81
CA GLY A 203 18.63 -17.17 -11.31
C GLY A 203 19.10 -16.30 -12.49
N LYS A 204 18.44 -15.17 -12.74
CA LYS A 204 18.70 -14.29 -13.90
C LYS A 204 19.47 -13.04 -13.49
N ALA A 205 20.64 -13.22 -12.88
CA ALA A 205 21.43 -12.14 -12.31
C ALA A 205 21.78 -11.02 -13.32
N LYS A 206 22.04 -11.35 -14.60
CA LYS A 206 22.32 -10.34 -15.65
C LYS A 206 21.12 -9.43 -15.92
N GLU A 207 19.92 -10.00 -15.99
CA GLU A 207 18.68 -9.24 -16.21
C GLU A 207 18.32 -8.43 -14.95
N ALA A 208 18.55 -9.01 -13.76
CA ALA A 208 18.40 -8.31 -12.49
C ALA A 208 19.33 -7.08 -12.40
N SER A 209 20.58 -7.20 -12.86
CA SER A 209 21.53 -6.08 -12.93
C SER A 209 21.02 -4.96 -13.83
N ALA A 210 20.48 -5.28 -15.01
CA ALA A 210 19.88 -4.27 -15.88
C ALA A 210 18.69 -3.54 -15.22
N ALA A 211 17.86 -4.27 -14.48
CA ALA A 211 16.74 -3.68 -13.75
C ALA A 211 17.19 -2.81 -12.56
N ILE A 212 18.18 -3.24 -11.76
CA ILE A 212 18.64 -2.46 -10.61
C ILE A 212 19.36 -1.17 -11.03
N GLU A 213 20.03 -1.16 -12.19
CA GLU A 213 20.61 0.07 -12.77
C GLU A 213 19.54 1.12 -13.07
N LYS A 214 18.33 0.71 -13.51
CA LYS A 214 17.21 1.65 -13.70
C LYS A 214 16.77 2.30 -12.39
N VAL A 215 16.90 1.61 -11.27
CA VAL A 215 16.63 2.19 -9.94
C VAL A 215 17.69 3.22 -9.57
N LYS A 216 18.97 2.89 -9.74
CA LYS A 216 20.12 3.75 -9.39
C LYS A 216 20.15 5.05 -10.20
N GLN A 217 19.80 4.97 -11.48
CA GLN A 217 19.84 6.10 -12.43
C GLN A 217 18.51 6.84 -12.54
N GLY A 218 17.45 6.30 -11.92
CA GLY A 218 16.10 6.81 -12.05
C GLY A 218 15.87 8.15 -11.34
N SER A 219 15.00 8.99 -11.93
CA SER A 219 14.60 10.27 -11.35
C SER A 219 13.76 10.09 -10.09
N THR A 220 13.95 10.97 -9.10
CA THR A 220 13.17 11.01 -7.86
C THR A 220 11.96 11.95 -7.94
N ALA A 221 11.77 12.65 -9.07
CA ALA A 221 10.79 13.73 -9.20
C ALA A 221 9.32 13.26 -9.08
N TYR A 222 9.00 12.00 -9.39
CA TYR A 222 7.63 11.49 -9.31
C TYR A 222 7.15 11.32 -7.86
N SER A 223 8.08 11.01 -6.95
CA SER A 223 7.84 10.95 -5.52
C SER A 223 9.17 10.85 -4.79
N LEU A 224 9.64 11.98 -4.24
CA LEU A 224 10.98 12.07 -3.65
C LEU A 224 11.19 11.04 -2.52
N ALA A 225 10.24 10.97 -1.59
CA ALA A 225 10.34 10.06 -0.44
C ALA A 225 10.39 8.58 -0.86
N GLU A 226 9.51 8.18 -1.78
CA GLU A 226 9.45 6.81 -2.30
C GLU A 226 10.72 6.44 -3.07
N ALA A 227 11.13 7.30 -4.00
CA ALA A 227 12.31 7.05 -4.82
C ALA A 227 13.58 6.92 -3.97
N GLN A 228 13.78 7.80 -2.99
CA GLN A 228 14.93 7.73 -2.07
C GLN A 228 14.94 6.44 -1.25
N ARG A 229 13.77 6.01 -0.72
CA ARG A 229 13.65 4.75 0.01
C ARG A 229 14.05 3.57 -0.87
N VAL A 230 13.47 3.49 -2.08
CA VAL A 230 13.73 2.38 -3.00
C VAL A 230 15.19 2.35 -3.44
N GLN A 231 15.80 3.51 -3.73
CA GLN A 231 17.23 3.60 -4.04
C GLN A 231 18.12 3.15 -2.88
N GLN A 232 17.72 3.45 -1.63
CA GLN A 232 18.44 2.96 -0.46
C GLN A 232 18.35 1.43 -0.33
N TRP A 233 17.16 0.84 -0.55
CA TRP A 233 16.98 -0.61 -0.52
C TRP A 233 17.70 -1.33 -1.66
N ALA A 234 17.74 -0.72 -2.84
CA ALA A 234 18.41 -1.25 -4.02
C ALA A 234 19.89 -1.54 -3.80
N LYS A 235 20.57 -0.84 -2.88
CA LYS A 235 21.98 -1.10 -2.54
C LYS A 235 22.23 -2.54 -2.11
N LYS A 236 21.31 -3.13 -1.34
CA LYS A 236 21.44 -4.53 -0.91
C LYS A 236 21.29 -5.47 -2.09
N VAL A 237 20.24 -5.28 -2.89
CA VAL A 237 19.94 -6.13 -4.05
C VAL A 237 21.05 -6.03 -5.10
N ASP A 238 21.61 -4.85 -5.34
CA ASP A 238 22.78 -4.66 -6.22
C ASP A 238 23.98 -5.46 -5.70
N ALA A 239 24.29 -5.39 -4.40
CA ALA A 239 25.38 -6.17 -3.82
C ALA A 239 25.17 -7.69 -4.00
N ASP A 240 23.96 -8.18 -3.73
CA ASP A 240 23.60 -9.61 -3.92
C ASP A 240 23.72 -10.01 -5.42
N ILE A 241 23.32 -9.13 -6.36
CA ILE A 241 23.50 -9.35 -7.80
C ILE A 241 24.99 -9.42 -8.18
N GLN A 242 25.81 -8.50 -7.66
CA GLN A 242 27.24 -8.48 -7.96
C GLN A 242 27.97 -9.72 -7.39
N GLU A 243 27.46 -10.34 -6.33
CA GLU A 243 28.00 -11.59 -5.81
C GLU A 243 27.73 -12.77 -6.76
N GLU A 244 26.50 -12.90 -7.26
CA GLU A 244 26.10 -13.95 -8.21
C GLU A 244 26.74 -13.82 -9.60
N LEU A 245 27.25 -12.64 -9.96
CA LEU A 245 27.90 -12.39 -11.26
C LEU A 245 29.42 -12.61 -11.26
N LYS A 246 30.03 -12.84 -10.09
CA LYS A 246 31.47 -13.14 -9.97
C LYS A 246 31.76 -14.58 -10.38
#